data_AF-A0A9P7J708-F1
#
_entry.id   AF-A0A9P7J708-F1
#
_cell.length_a   1.000
_cell.length_b   1.000
_cell.length_c   1.000
_cell.angle_alpha   90.00
_cell.angle_beta   90.00
_cell.angle_gamma   90.00
#
_symmetry.space_group_name_H-M   'P 1'
#
loop_
_entity.id
_entity.type
_entity.pdbx_description
1 polymer ?
#
loop_
_entity_poly.entity_id
_entity_poly.type
_entity_poly.pdbx_seq_one_letter_code
_entity_poly.pdbx_strand_id
1 'polypeptide(L)'
;TPDSPSRHHYDSKITDTPSKCMCLMTASLSQTSSSFLVSKTWMSKGQLIPAPVFKKPPVLPEPDWSLLIAKQASGDKMRDIEHWKTHCLDLEEALRHAKHQLATREQINAGQNAQIIIQDLTLRKLNETLNTGDKKDTDRVKLYPKGNGRHMTEHWFIDELKEDHAKRAKKVEVRKQRKAARDVRCGEGVELVTQWNEIKEKHAAAVRDWQVKCEHLNVEGVRKKDWPKKPKWPLKPKRAPQQAVEADCDDENGSGLVAEGVDKQEHGSSSSESSDEENV
;
A
#
# COMPACT_ATOMS: atom_id res chain seq x y z
N THR A 1 11.49 56.21 19.25
CA THR A 1 11.93 54.88 19.72
C THR A 1 11.58 54.76 21.20
N PRO A 2 10.49 54.09 21.57
CA PRO A 2 10.20 53.83 22.97
C PRO A 2 10.76 52.46 23.39
N ASP A 3 11.42 52.47 24.54
CA ASP A 3 12.04 51.34 25.21
C ASP A 3 11.04 50.21 25.49
N SER A 4 11.47 48.98 25.19
CA SER A 4 10.74 47.77 25.56
C SER A 4 11.02 47.42 27.03
N PRO A 5 10.00 47.12 27.85
CA PRO A 5 10.20 46.81 29.25
C PRO A 5 10.84 45.42 29.40
N SER A 6 11.94 45.39 30.16
CA SER A 6 12.70 44.22 30.56
C SER A 6 11.80 43.20 31.29
N ARG A 7 11.78 41.95 30.79
CA ARG A 7 11.08 40.83 31.42
C ARG A 7 11.76 40.49 32.74
N HIS A 8 11.10 40.80 33.84
CA HIS A 8 11.45 40.30 35.17
C HIS A 8 11.44 38.77 35.20
N HIS A 9 12.62 38.20 35.40
CA HIS A 9 12.84 36.78 35.63
C HIS A 9 12.43 36.46 37.08
N TYR A 10 11.17 36.09 37.29
CA TYR A 10 10.72 35.60 38.59
C TYR A 10 11.16 34.15 38.75
N ASP A 11 12.21 33.95 39.55
CA ASP A 11 12.66 32.64 40.02
C ASP A 11 11.65 32.11 41.05
N SER A 12 10.49 31.67 40.54
CA SER A 12 9.38 31.18 41.35
C SER A 12 9.68 29.75 41.72
N LYS A 13 10.02 29.51 43.00
CA LYS A 13 10.00 28.17 43.61
C LYS A 13 8.67 27.50 43.24
N ILE A 14 8.75 26.51 42.34
CA ILE A 14 7.59 25.87 41.74
C ILE A 14 6.92 25.02 42.82
N THR A 15 5.87 25.56 43.44
CA THR A 15 4.93 24.76 44.23
C THR A 15 4.07 23.96 43.25
N ASP A 16 4.30 22.66 43.24
CA ASP A 16 3.66 21.70 42.33
C ASP A 16 2.25 21.39 42.84
N THR A 17 1.31 22.32 42.60
CA THR A 17 -0.09 22.14 42.98
C THR A 17 -0.88 21.50 41.84
N PRO A 18 -1.85 20.61 42.12
CA PRO A 18 -2.64 19.94 41.09
C PRO A 18 -3.33 20.91 40.11
N SER A 19 -3.80 22.06 40.61
CA SER A 19 -4.42 23.11 39.79
C SER A 19 -3.43 23.73 38.79
N LYS A 20 -2.17 23.93 39.19
CA LYS A 20 -1.12 24.45 38.31
C LYS A 20 -0.67 23.42 37.29
N CYS A 21 -0.59 22.14 37.66
CA CYS A 21 -0.40 21.04 36.72
C CYS A 21 -1.51 20.98 35.68
N MET A 22 -2.78 21.12 36.10
CA MET A 22 -3.90 21.22 35.16
C MET A 22 -3.75 22.43 34.24
N CYS A 23 -3.46 23.61 34.77
CA CYS A 23 -3.28 24.82 33.95
C CYS A 23 -2.12 24.69 32.96
N LEU A 24 -0.98 24.11 33.36
CA LEU A 24 0.14 23.85 32.46
C LEU A 24 -0.21 22.82 31.39
N MET A 25 -0.97 21.78 31.76
CA MET A 25 -1.46 20.78 30.81
C MET A 25 -2.43 21.41 29.82
N THR A 26 -3.42 22.19 30.29
CA THR A 26 -4.37 22.92 29.45
C THR A 26 -3.68 23.96 28.57
N ALA A 27 -2.70 24.69 29.10
CA ALA A 27 -1.90 25.65 28.33
C ALA A 27 -1.07 24.94 27.25
N SER A 28 -0.42 23.83 27.59
CA SER A 28 0.33 23.01 26.63
C SER A 28 -0.60 22.42 25.56
N LEU A 29 -1.78 21.94 25.96
CA LEU A 29 -2.83 21.44 25.08
C LEU A 29 -3.41 22.54 24.19
N SER A 30 -3.48 23.78 24.66
CA SER A 30 -3.94 24.93 23.87
C SER A 30 -2.90 25.41 22.86
N GLN A 31 -1.60 25.24 23.17
CA GLN A 31 -0.50 25.52 22.25
C GLN A 31 -0.33 24.41 21.21
N THR A 32 -0.59 23.16 21.57
CA THR A 32 -0.75 22.10 20.59
C THR A 32 -2.12 22.27 19.95
N SER A 33 -2.20 23.04 18.85
CA SER A 33 -3.38 23.22 18.01
C SER A 33 -4.38 22.06 18.18
N SER A 34 -5.57 22.33 18.76
CA SER A 34 -6.58 21.34 19.15
C SER A 34 -7.12 20.50 17.99
N SER A 35 -6.54 20.71 16.81
CA SER A 35 -6.61 19.91 15.62
C SER A 35 -6.13 18.47 15.85
N PHE A 36 -5.25 18.14 16.80
CA PHE A 36 -4.71 16.76 16.91
C PHE A 36 -5.75 15.62 17.10
N LEU A 37 -6.92 15.87 17.69
CA LEU A 37 -7.95 14.84 17.88
C LEU A 37 -8.98 14.75 16.74
N VAL A 38 -9.08 15.75 15.85
CA VAL A 38 -10.13 15.81 14.81
C VAL A 38 -9.63 16.28 13.43
N SER A 39 -8.38 16.74 13.32
CA SER A 39 -7.89 17.31 12.07
C SER A 39 -7.37 16.24 11.12
N LYS A 40 -7.98 16.23 9.93
CA LYS A 40 -7.48 15.61 8.71
C LYS A 40 -6.12 16.15 8.23
N THR A 41 -5.50 17.06 8.97
CA THR A 41 -4.18 17.61 8.61
C THR A 41 -3.15 16.50 8.68
N TRP A 42 -2.55 16.18 7.54
CA TRP A 42 -1.48 15.22 7.41
C TRP A 42 -0.32 15.57 8.34
N MET A 43 0.29 14.55 8.95
CA MET A 43 1.55 14.74 9.67
C MET A 43 2.59 15.22 8.66
N SER A 44 3.19 16.38 8.92
CA SER A 44 4.28 16.89 8.08
C SER A 44 5.49 15.95 8.19
N LYS A 45 6.22 15.76 7.09
CA LYS A 45 7.36 14.83 6.95
C LYS A 45 8.53 15.08 7.92
N GLY A 46 8.46 16.10 8.78
CA GLY A 46 9.47 16.42 9.79
C GLY A 46 9.03 16.22 11.25
N GLN A 47 7.81 15.73 11.51
CA GLN A 47 7.34 15.59 12.88
C GLN A 47 7.91 14.34 13.54
N LEU A 48 8.91 14.51 14.40
CA LEU A 48 9.50 13.44 15.19
C LEU A 48 8.57 13.05 16.34
N ILE A 49 8.44 11.74 16.59
CA ILE A 49 7.75 11.23 17.76
C ILE A 49 8.62 11.58 18.98
N PRO A 50 8.09 12.33 19.97
CA PRO A 50 8.87 12.66 21.15
C PRO A 50 9.25 11.39 21.90
N ALA A 51 10.52 11.31 22.33
CA ALA A 51 11.01 10.20 23.12
C ALA A 51 10.19 10.07 24.43
N PRO A 52 9.88 8.84 24.88
CA PRO A 52 9.15 8.64 26.11
C PRO A 52 9.95 9.21 27.28
N VAL A 53 9.31 10.06 28.08
CA VAL A 53 9.95 10.67 29.26
C VAL A 53 9.64 9.79 30.46
N PHE A 54 10.55 8.86 30.76
CA PHE A 54 10.48 8.06 31.97
C PHE A 54 10.88 8.91 33.18
N LYS A 55 9.89 9.38 33.93
CA LYS A 55 10.14 10.03 35.22
C LYS A 55 10.75 9.00 36.18
N LYS A 56 11.92 9.32 36.71
CA LYS A 56 12.49 8.57 37.83
C LYS A 56 11.61 8.82 39.06
N PRO A 57 11.29 7.79 39.85
CA PRO A 57 10.59 8.00 41.11
C PRO A 57 11.35 8.99 41.99
N PRO A 58 10.67 9.90 42.69
CA PRO A 58 11.33 10.72 43.70
C PRO A 58 11.90 9.81 44.79
N VAL A 59 13.01 10.23 45.40
CA VAL A 59 13.57 9.52 46.55
C VAL A 59 12.61 9.71 47.72
N LEU A 60 11.85 8.66 48.04
CA LEU A 60 10.90 8.63 49.15
C LEU A 60 11.48 7.80 50.30
N PRO A 61 11.16 8.13 51.56
CA PRO A 61 11.56 7.30 52.69
C PRO A 61 11.06 5.87 52.48
N GLU A 62 11.93 4.89 52.73
CA GLU A 62 11.58 3.49 52.64
C GLU A 62 10.80 3.06 53.89
N PRO A 63 9.66 2.38 53.75
CA PRO A 63 8.95 1.82 54.90
C PRO A 63 9.82 0.75 55.57
N ASP A 64 9.93 0.82 56.90
CA ASP A 64 10.67 -0.18 57.67
C ASP A 64 9.86 -1.47 57.78
N TRP A 65 10.10 -2.40 56.86
CA TRP A 65 9.47 -3.72 56.85
C TRP A 65 10.01 -4.64 57.95
N SER A 66 11.13 -4.30 58.61
CA SER A 66 11.68 -5.13 59.68
C SER A 66 10.75 -5.17 60.91
N LEU A 67 9.90 -4.15 61.08
CA LEU A 67 8.87 -4.08 62.11
C LEU A 67 7.86 -5.23 62.03
N LEU A 68 7.61 -5.79 60.83
CA LEU A 68 6.73 -6.95 60.66
C LEU A 68 7.39 -8.28 61.04
N ILE A 69 8.73 -8.32 60.98
CA ILE A 69 9.52 -9.53 61.23
C ILE A 69 9.88 -9.65 62.72
N ALA A 70 9.58 -8.62 63.53
CA ALA A 70 9.89 -8.57 64.95
C ALA A 70 9.53 -9.89 65.63
N LYS A 71 10.56 -10.74 65.79
CA LYS A 71 10.45 -12.03 66.47
C LYS A 71 9.94 -11.69 67.85
N GLN A 72 8.76 -12.19 68.19
CA GLN A 72 8.17 -12.13 69.53
C GLN A 72 9.30 -12.36 70.55
N ALA A 73 9.80 -11.28 71.15
CA ALA A 73 10.98 -11.36 71.98
C ALA A 73 10.57 -12.23 73.16
N SER A 74 11.19 -13.40 73.27
CA SER A 74 10.74 -14.52 74.10
C SER A 74 11.06 -14.30 75.59
N GLY A 75 11.01 -13.05 76.05
CA GLY A 75 11.42 -12.63 77.38
C GLY A 75 10.36 -11.75 78.04
N ASP A 76 10.19 -11.96 79.34
CA ASP A 76 9.23 -11.34 80.27
C ASP A 76 9.23 -9.79 80.33
N LYS A 77 10.07 -9.12 79.52
CA LYS A 77 10.11 -7.65 79.35
C LYS A 77 9.04 -7.11 78.38
N MET A 78 8.29 -7.97 77.71
CA MET A 78 7.27 -7.62 76.69
C MET A 78 5.95 -7.06 77.26
N ARG A 79 5.84 -6.91 78.59
CA ARG A 79 4.66 -6.34 79.26
C ARG A 79 4.74 -4.83 79.55
N ASP A 80 5.77 -4.15 79.05
CA ASP A 80 5.82 -2.69 79.15
C ASP A 80 4.85 -2.04 78.14
N ILE A 81 3.88 -1.30 78.65
CA ILE A 81 2.85 -0.60 77.86
C ILE A 81 3.51 0.43 76.92
N GLU A 82 4.60 1.05 77.36
CA GLU A 82 5.28 2.07 76.56
C GLU A 82 5.96 1.47 75.32
N HIS A 83 6.50 0.26 75.42
CA HIS A 83 7.08 -0.44 74.28
C HIS A 83 6.07 -0.69 73.16
N TRP A 84 4.86 -1.12 73.52
CA TRP A 84 3.79 -1.35 72.53
C TRP A 84 3.29 -0.06 71.90
N LYS A 85 3.20 1.03 72.68
CA LYS A 85 2.85 2.35 72.13
C LYS A 85 3.89 2.81 71.10
N THR A 86 5.18 2.71 71.41
CA THR A 86 6.25 3.08 70.47
C THR A 86 6.19 2.21 69.21
N HIS A 87 6.03 0.90 69.36
CA HIS A 87 5.95 -0.01 68.23
C HIS A 87 4.72 0.26 67.34
N CYS A 88 3.56 0.57 67.93
CA CYS A 88 2.37 0.98 67.18
C CYS A 88 2.61 2.27 66.39
N LEU A 89 3.27 3.26 66.98
CA LEU A 89 3.61 4.52 66.30
C LEU A 89 4.57 4.29 65.12
N ASP A 90 5.60 3.46 65.31
CA ASP A 90 6.56 3.10 64.27
C ASP A 90 5.87 2.36 63.10
N LEU A 91 4.97 1.43 63.41
CA LEU A 91 4.17 0.72 62.41
C LEU A 91 3.24 1.67 61.64
N GLU A 92 2.59 2.61 62.33
CA GLU A 92 1.76 3.61 61.66
C GLU A 92 2.57 4.49 60.72
N GLU A 93 3.76 4.92 61.14
CA GLU A 93 4.66 5.72 60.31
C GLU A 93 5.15 4.93 59.08
N ALA A 94 5.58 3.68 59.26
CA ALA A 94 5.96 2.80 58.17
C ALA A 94 4.79 2.58 57.18
N LEU A 95 3.55 2.43 57.67
CA LEU A 95 2.37 2.32 56.83
C LEU A 95 2.10 3.62 56.05
N ARG A 96 2.24 4.79 56.69
CA ARG A 96 2.13 6.10 55.99
C ARG A 96 3.16 6.21 54.87
N HIS A 97 4.41 5.81 55.10
CA HIS A 97 5.46 5.78 54.07
C HIS A 97 5.09 4.82 52.92
N ALA A 98 4.68 3.60 53.22
CA ALA A 98 4.26 2.63 52.20
C ALA A 98 3.10 3.14 51.34
N LYS A 99 2.07 3.74 51.98
CA LYS A 99 0.92 4.35 51.28
C LYS A 99 1.36 5.48 50.36
N HIS A 100 2.28 6.33 50.81
CA HIS A 100 2.81 7.43 50.01
C HIS A 100 3.62 6.93 48.81
N GLN A 101 4.44 5.90 49.00
CA GLN A 101 5.19 5.27 47.91
C GLN A 101 4.25 4.64 46.87
N LEU A 102 3.20 3.94 47.31
CA LEU A 102 2.23 3.31 46.43
C LEU A 102 1.49 4.35 45.59
N ALA A 103 0.96 5.41 46.21
CA ALA A 103 0.30 6.51 45.49
C ALA A 103 1.23 7.17 44.45
N THR A 104 2.50 7.36 44.79
CA THR A 104 3.49 7.94 43.87
C THR A 104 3.77 7.00 42.69
N ARG A 105 3.91 5.69 42.94
CA ARG A 105 4.10 4.68 41.89
C ARG A 105 2.90 4.59 40.96
N GLU A 106 1.68 4.64 41.49
CA GLU A 106 0.46 4.65 40.69
C GLU A 106 0.40 5.85 39.74
N GLN A 107 0.76 7.04 40.22
CA GLN A 107 0.84 8.24 39.39
C GLN A 107 1.89 8.12 38.28
N ILE A 108 3.07 7.56 38.59
CA ILE A 108 4.12 7.32 37.59
C ILE A 108 3.64 6.32 36.54
N ASN A 109 3.05 5.20 36.97
CA ASN A 109 2.52 4.18 36.06
C ASN A 109 1.42 4.73 35.17
N ALA A 110 0.49 5.54 35.72
CA ALA A 110 -0.54 6.20 34.94
C ALA A 110 0.06 7.13 33.86
N GLY A 111 1.10 7.90 34.21
CA GLY A 111 1.82 8.75 33.26
C GLY A 111 2.53 7.94 32.16
N GLN A 112 3.18 6.84 32.52
CA GLN A 112 3.85 5.94 31.56
C GLN A 112 2.84 5.28 30.61
N ASN A 113 1.72 4.77 31.14
CA ASN A 113 0.66 4.18 30.31
C ASN A 113 0.07 5.19 29.33
N ALA A 114 -0.15 6.43 29.77
CA ALA A 114 -0.61 7.50 28.89
C ALA A 114 0.39 7.79 27.76
N GLN A 115 1.70 7.80 28.05
CA GLN A 115 2.74 7.98 27.02
C GLN A 115 2.73 6.84 26.00
N ILE A 116 2.59 5.58 26.44
CA ILE A 116 2.51 4.42 25.55
C ILE A 116 1.32 4.54 24.59
N ILE A 117 0.14 4.90 25.10
CA ILE A 117 -1.06 5.08 24.27
C ILE A 117 -0.85 6.20 23.24
N ILE A 118 -0.28 7.34 23.66
CA ILE A 118 0.01 8.44 22.74
C ILE A 118 1.00 8.00 21.65
N GLN A 119 2.05 7.25 22.00
CA GLN A 119 3.01 6.73 21.03
C GLN A 119 2.36 5.77 20.04
N ASP A 120 1.55 4.82 20.51
CA ASP A 120 0.81 3.89 19.64
C ASP A 120 -0.11 4.65 18.67
N LEU A 121 -0.87 5.64 19.15
CA LEU A 121 -1.72 6.48 18.30
C LEU A 121 -0.89 7.24 17.24
N THR A 122 0.25 7.80 17.62
CA THR A 122 1.13 8.49 16.66
C THR A 122 1.71 7.55 15.62
N LEU A 123 2.09 6.33 16.02
CA LEU A 123 2.60 5.30 15.11
C LEU A 123 1.54 4.82 14.12
N ARG A 124 0.30 4.60 14.58
CA ARG A 124 -0.82 4.26 13.69
C ARG A 124 -1.06 5.35 12.66
N LYS A 125 -1.12 6.61 13.08
CA LYS A 125 -1.30 7.75 12.17
C LYS A 125 -0.15 7.87 11.16
N LEU A 126 1.09 7.67 11.60
CA LEU A 126 2.25 7.67 10.72
C LEU A 126 2.17 6.53 9.69
N ASN A 127 1.80 5.33 10.13
CA ASN A 127 1.64 4.16 9.27
C ASN A 127 0.54 4.37 8.22
N GLU A 128 -0.60 4.95 8.61
CA GLU A 128 -1.66 5.36 7.69
C GLU A 128 -1.16 6.38 6.67
N THR A 129 -0.40 7.41 7.08
CA THR A 129 0.16 8.40 6.15
C THR A 129 1.18 7.80 5.18
N LEU A 130 2.03 6.88 5.64
CA LEU A 130 2.99 6.16 4.79
C LEU A 130 2.27 5.31 3.75
N ASN A 131 1.22 4.58 4.15
CA ASN A 131 0.50 3.67 3.25
C ASN A 131 -0.48 4.37 2.31
N THR A 132 -0.99 5.55 2.67
CA THR A 132 -1.90 6.33 1.80
C THR A 132 -1.17 7.05 0.67
N GLY A 133 0.08 7.49 0.90
CA GLY A 133 0.94 8.10 -0.12
C GLY A 133 1.60 7.09 -1.07
N ASP A 134 1.90 5.88 -0.58
CA ASP A 134 2.51 4.79 -1.36
C ASP A 134 1.47 4.00 -2.17
N LYS A 135 0.67 4.68 -2.99
CA LYS A 135 -0.02 4.03 -4.12
C LYS A 135 1.00 3.67 -5.19
N LYS A 136 1.91 2.74 -4.87
CA LYS A 136 2.92 2.24 -5.79
C LYS A 136 2.23 1.49 -6.92
N ASP A 137 2.65 1.83 -8.14
CA ASP A 137 2.35 1.09 -9.36
C ASP A 137 2.38 -0.41 -9.09
N THR A 138 1.34 -1.08 -9.58
CA THR A 138 0.91 -2.46 -9.29
C THR A 138 1.95 -3.56 -9.51
N ASP A 139 3.18 -3.21 -9.89
CA ASP A 139 4.15 -4.13 -10.47
C ASP A 139 5.37 -4.47 -9.59
N ARG A 140 5.59 -3.74 -8.47
CA ARG A 140 6.60 -4.15 -7.49
C ARG A 140 6.00 -5.11 -6.47
N VAL A 141 6.63 -6.27 -6.31
CA VAL A 141 6.27 -7.33 -5.36
C VAL A 141 5.92 -6.71 -4.01
N LYS A 142 4.61 -6.61 -3.70
CA LYS A 142 4.15 -6.24 -2.37
C LYS A 142 4.59 -7.36 -1.42
N LEU A 143 5.65 -7.12 -0.64
CA LEU A 143 6.05 -8.01 0.45
C LEU A 143 4.96 -8.10 1.54
N TYR A 144 4.08 -7.09 1.61
CA TYR A 144 2.97 -7.03 2.55
C TYR A 144 1.69 -6.67 1.80
N PRO A 145 0.79 -7.63 1.53
CA PRO A 145 -0.46 -7.39 0.81
C PRO A 145 -1.32 -6.26 1.42
N LYS A 146 -1.18 -6.05 2.74
CA LYS A 146 -1.86 -5.01 3.53
C LYS A 146 -0.99 -3.80 3.91
N GLY A 147 0.24 -3.68 3.42
CA GLY A 147 1.12 -2.53 3.67
C GLY A 147 1.70 -2.40 5.08
N ASN A 148 1.17 -3.09 6.08
CA ASN A 148 1.70 -3.02 7.44
C ASN A 148 2.94 -3.93 7.59
N GLY A 149 4.06 -3.38 8.05
CA GLY A 149 5.20 -4.16 8.53
C GLY A 149 4.73 -5.12 9.63
N ARG A 150 4.82 -6.42 9.37
CA ARG A 150 4.34 -7.49 10.26
C ARG A 150 5.50 -8.44 10.54
N HIS A 151 5.52 -9.03 11.75
CA HIS A 151 6.50 -10.07 12.09
C HIS A 151 6.26 -11.30 11.21
N MET A 152 7.30 -11.71 10.46
CA MET A 152 7.20 -12.73 9.42
C MET A 152 7.02 -14.17 9.95
N THR A 153 7.08 -14.36 11.27
CA THR A 153 7.06 -15.68 11.92
C THR A 153 5.65 -16.17 12.25
N GLU A 154 4.62 -15.32 12.17
CA GLU A 154 3.27 -15.72 12.53
C GLU A 154 2.61 -16.61 11.45
N HIS A 155 1.95 -17.68 11.88
CA HIS A 155 1.34 -18.69 11.01
C HIS A 155 0.32 -18.11 10.03
N TRP A 156 -0.49 -17.14 10.45
CA TRP A 156 -1.47 -16.50 9.57
C TRP A 156 -0.79 -15.70 8.43
N PHE A 157 0.43 -15.18 8.64
CA PHE A 157 1.19 -14.51 7.58
C PHE A 157 1.64 -15.51 6.52
N ILE A 158 2.12 -16.69 6.95
CA ILE A 158 2.50 -17.77 6.05
C ILE A 158 1.28 -18.17 5.19
N ASP A 159 0.10 -18.27 5.79
CA ASP A 159 -1.13 -18.63 5.07
C ASP A 159 -1.58 -17.54 4.11
N GLU A 160 -1.51 -16.25 4.50
CA GLU A 160 -1.77 -15.13 3.61
C GLU A 160 -0.80 -15.10 2.40
N LEU A 161 0.47 -15.45 2.63
CA LEU A 161 1.48 -15.54 1.58
C LEU A 161 1.17 -16.70 0.62
N LYS A 162 0.77 -17.87 1.12
CA LYS A 162 0.30 -19.01 0.30
C LYS A 162 -0.91 -18.62 -0.55
N GLU A 163 -1.88 -17.91 0.02
CA GLU A 163 -3.05 -17.45 -0.73
C GLU A 163 -2.66 -16.49 -1.87
N ASP A 164 -1.76 -15.55 -1.61
CA ASP A 164 -1.30 -14.62 -2.64
C ASP A 164 -0.54 -15.35 -3.77
N HIS A 165 0.34 -16.29 -3.42
CA HIS A 165 0.99 -17.16 -4.41
C HIS A 165 -0.03 -17.96 -5.24
N ALA A 166 -1.06 -18.53 -4.61
CA ALA A 166 -2.12 -19.24 -5.31
C ALA A 166 -2.92 -18.33 -6.25
N LYS A 167 -3.23 -17.09 -5.82
CA LYS A 167 -3.89 -16.08 -6.65
C LYS A 167 -3.04 -15.69 -7.86
N ARG A 168 -1.73 -15.48 -7.66
CA ARG A 168 -0.78 -15.18 -8.75
C ARG A 168 -0.67 -16.33 -9.73
N ALA A 169 -0.57 -17.57 -9.25
CA ALA A 169 -0.53 -18.76 -10.09
C ALA A 169 -1.79 -18.89 -10.97
N LYS A 170 -2.98 -18.68 -10.38
CA LYS A 170 -4.25 -18.66 -11.13
C LYS A 170 -4.27 -17.57 -12.21
N LYS A 171 -3.82 -16.35 -11.90
CA LYS A 171 -3.75 -15.25 -12.89
C LYS A 171 -2.80 -15.58 -14.04
N VAL A 172 -1.65 -16.18 -13.75
CA VAL A 172 -0.69 -16.62 -14.77
C VAL A 172 -1.33 -17.69 -15.67
N GLU A 173 -2.05 -18.64 -15.08
CA GLU A 173 -2.72 -19.70 -15.84
C GLU A 173 -3.82 -19.16 -16.75
N VAL A 174 -4.67 -18.26 -16.24
CA VAL A 174 -5.68 -17.57 -17.07
C VAL A 174 -5.04 -16.79 -18.21
N ARG A 175 -3.91 -16.10 -17.97
CA ARG A 175 -3.17 -15.40 -19.03
C ARG A 175 -2.61 -16.36 -20.08
N LYS A 176 -2.07 -17.51 -19.67
CA LYS A 176 -1.61 -18.56 -20.60
C LYS A 176 -2.75 -19.10 -21.46
N GLN A 177 -3.88 -19.42 -20.85
CA GLN A 177 -5.07 -19.89 -21.56
C GLN A 177 -5.59 -18.85 -22.55
N ARG A 178 -5.67 -17.57 -22.15
CA ARG A 178 -6.06 -16.47 -23.03
C ARG A 178 -5.09 -16.29 -24.20
N LYS A 179 -3.78 -16.44 -23.98
CA LYS A 179 -2.78 -16.37 -25.06
C LYS A 179 -2.94 -17.53 -26.04
N ALA A 180 -3.04 -18.76 -25.55
CA ALA A 180 -3.26 -19.95 -26.38
C ALA A 180 -4.54 -19.83 -27.24
N ALA A 181 -5.64 -19.33 -26.65
CA ALA A 181 -6.89 -19.11 -27.38
C ALA A 181 -6.76 -18.04 -28.49
N ARG A 182 -5.95 -17.00 -28.28
CA ARG A 182 -5.66 -16.00 -29.33
C ARG A 182 -4.81 -16.60 -30.44
N ASP A 183 -3.81 -17.39 -30.09
CA ASP A 183 -2.91 -18.01 -31.07
C ASP A 183 -3.68 -18.97 -31.99
N VAL A 184 -4.58 -19.79 -31.44
CA VAL A 184 -5.51 -20.64 -32.22
C VAL A 184 -6.41 -19.79 -33.13
N ARG A 185 -7.00 -18.72 -32.60
CA ARG A 185 -7.89 -17.83 -33.37
C ARG A 185 -7.15 -17.12 -34.51
N CYS A 186 -5.87 -16.79 -34.30
CA CYS A 186 -5.00 -16.18 -35.30
C CYS A 186 -4.66 -17.19 -36.41
N GLY A 187 -4.30 -18.43 -36.05
CA GLY A 187 -4.03 -19.52 -37.01
C GLY A 187 -5.21 -19.79 -37.94
N GLU A 188 -6.42 -19.97 -37.39
CA GLU A 188 -7.65 -20.12 -38.18
C GLU A 188 -7.91 -18.92 -39.11
N GLY A 189 -7.54 -17.71 -38.68
CA GLY A 189 -7.66 -16.49 -39.49
C GLY A 189 -6.75 -16.51 -40.71
N VAL A 190 -5.52 -17.00 -40.57
CA VAL A 190 -4.58 -17.14 -41.68
C VAL A 190 -5.09 -18.14 -42.71
N GLU A 191 -5.61 -19.29 -42.28
CA GLU A 191 -6.19 -20.31 -43.18
C GLU A 191 -7.41 -19.79 -43.96
N LEU A 192 -8.28 -19.00 -43.32
CA LEU A 192 -9.41 -18.36 -44.01
C LEU A 192 -8.96 -17.33 -45.04
N VAL A 193 -7.88 -16.60 -44.76
CA VAL A 193 -7.30 -15.62 -45.70
C VAL A 193 -6.66 -16.32 -46.90
N THR A 194 -5.91 -17.41 -46.69
CA THR A 194 -5.32 -18.18 -47.80
C THR A 194 -6.41 -18.76 -48.69
N GLN A 195 -7.43 -19.40 -48.13
CA GLN A 195 -8.58 -19.91 -48.89
C GLN A 195 -9.29 -18.81 -49.69
N TRP A 196 -9.48 -17.62 -49.10
CA TRP A 196 -10.12 -16.51 -49.78
C TRP A 196 -9.28 -15.96 -50.94
N ASN A 197 -7.96 -15.93 -50.79
CA ASN A 197 -7.05 -15.53 -51.86
C ASN A 197 -7.07 -16.52 -53.02
N GLU A 198 -7.06 -17.83 -52.75
CA GLU A 198 -7.21 -18.85 -53.81
C GLU A 198 -8.54 -18.72 -54.57
N ILE A 199 -9.63 -18.44 -53.85
CA ILE A 199 -10.96 -18.20 -54.45
C ILE A 199 -10.93 -16.97 -55.36
N LYS A 200 -10.29 -15.88 -54.92
CA LYS A 200 -10.12 -14.65 -55.72
C LYS A 200 -9.31 -14.92 -56.99
N GLU A 201 -8.21 -15.67 -56.89
CA GLU A 201 -7.37 -16.02 -58.03
C GLU A 201 -8.13 -16.87 -59.06
N LYS A 202 -8.86 -17.90 -58.60
CA LYS A 202 -9.71 -18.73 -59.47
C LYS A 202 -10.78 -17.90 -60.18
N HIS A 203 -11.43 -16.98 -59.48
CA HIS A 203 -12.42 -16.10 -60.08
C HIS A 203 -11.79 -15.10 -61.08
N ALA A 204 -10.61 -14.54 -60.76
CA ALA A 204 -9.89 -13.65 -61.67
C ALA A 204 -9.49 -14.38 -62.97
N ALA A 205 -9.04 -15.64 -62.89
CA ALA A 205 -8.80 -16.48 -64.06
C ALA A 205 -10.08 -16.71 -64.87
N ALA A 206 -11.18 -17.09 -64.23
CA ALA A 206 -12.47 -17.30 -64.90
C ALA A 206 -13.00 -16.03 -65.60
N VAL A 207 -12.78 -14.85 -65.01
CA VAL A 207 -13.15 -13.57 -65.64
C VAL A 207 -12.27 -13.27 -66.85
N ARG A 208 -10.96 -13.53 -66.79
CA ARG A 208 -10.06 -13.38 -67.94
C ARG A 208 -10.47 -14.30 -69.10
N ASP A 209 -10.74 -15.57 -68.82
CA ASP A 209 -11.18 -16.52 -69.84
C ASP A 209 -12.52 -16.13 -70.46
N TRP A 210 -13.43 -15.58 -69.64
CA TRP A 210 -14.69 -15.04 -70.12
C TRP A 210 -14.50 -13.80 -71.00
N GLN A 211 -13.61 -12.88 -70.63
CA GLN A 211 -13.27 -11.70 -71.43
C GLN A 211 -12.72 -12.10 -72.81
N VAL A 212 -11.77 -13.04 -72.86
CA VAL A 212 -11.21 -13.56 -74.12
C VAL A 212 -12.30 -14.16 -75.01
N LYS A 213 -13.23 -14.94 -74.43
CA LYS A 213 -14.38 -15.50 -75.18
C LYS A 213 -15.34 -14.42 -75.69
N CYS A 214 -15.60 -13.39 -74.89
CA CYS A 214 -16.43 -12.26 -75.30
C CYS A 214 -15.78 -11.44 -76.41
N GLU A 215 -14.47 -11.23 -76.35
CA GLU A 215 -13.69 -10.56 -77.40
C GLU A 215 -13.73 -11.36 -78.71
N HIS A 216 -13.58 -12.69 -78.64
CA HIS A 216 -13.72 -13.58 -79.80
C HIS A 216 -15.12 -13.49 -80.45
N LEU A 217 -16.19 -13.62 -79.65
CA LEU A 217 -17.58 -13.52 -80.13
C LEU A 217 -17.91 -12.14 -80.71
N ASN A 218 -17.25 -11.10 -80.22
CA ASN A 218 -17.38 -9.75 -80.76
C ASN A 218 -16.77 -9.64 -82.16
N VAL A 219 -15.62 -10.28 -82.40
CA VAL A 219 -14.99 -10.36 -83.74
C VAL A 219 -15.86 -11.16 -84.72
N GLU A 220 -16.53 -12.22 -84.24
CA GLU A 220 -17.46 -13.04 -85.04
C GLU A 220 -18.82 -12.38 -85.33
N GLY A 221 -19.10 -11.20 -84.74
CA GLY A 221 -20.35 -10.47 -84.97
C GLY A 221 -21.58 -11.04 -84.26
N VAL A 222 -21.39 -11.89 -83.24
CA VAL A 222 -22.49 -12.47 -82.46
C VAL A 222 -23.18 -11.39 -81.62
N ARG A 223 -24.51 -11.36 -81.61
CA ARG A 223 -25.30 -10.38 -80.84
C ARG A 223 -24.99 -10.54 -79.34
N LYS A 224 -24.83 -9.42 -78.63
CA LYS A 224 -24.52 -9.37 -77.18
C LYS A 224 -25.48 -10.16 -76.27
N LYS A 225 -26.72 -10.41 -76.72
CA LYS A 225 -27.71 -11.20 -75.97
C LYS A 225 -27.32 -12.68 -75.86
N ASP A 226 -26.56 -13.18 -76.82
CA ASP A 226 -26.14 -14.58 -76.91
C ASP A 226 -24.75 -14.80 -76.29
N TRP A 227 -24.16 -13.77 -75.69
CA TRP A 227 -22.87 -13.88 -75.02
C TRP A 227 -22.98 -14.71 -73.74
N PRO A 228 -21.94 -15.46 -73.37
CA PRO A 228 -21.92 -16.19 -72.11
C PRO A 228 -22.11 -15.22 -70.93
N LYS A 229 -22.86 -15.65 -69.92
CA LYS A 229 -23.06 -14.85 -68.71
C LYS A 229 -21.73 -14.67 -67.98
N LYS A 230 -21.50 -13.47 -67.44
CA LYS A 230 -20.31 -13.18 -66.63
C LYS A 230 -20.26 -14.14 -65.43
N PRO A 231 -19.07 -14.68 -65.09
CA PRO A 231 -18.90 -15.48 -63.88
C PRO A 231 -19.45 -14.76 -62.64
N LYS A 232 -20.19 -15.49 -61.80
CA LYS A 232 -20.73 -14.96 -60.54
C LYS A 232 -19.60 -14.92 -59.50
N TRP A 233 -19.54 -13.84 -58.75
CA TRP A 233 -18.58 -13.72 -57.65
C TRP A 233 -18.87 -14.75 -56.54
N PRO A 234 -17.88 -15.57 -56.15
CA PRO A 234 -18.04 -16.49 -55.02
C PRO A 234 -18.18 -15.70 -53.71
N LEU A 235 -18.99 -16.22 -52.79
CA LEU A 235 -19.17 -15.63 -51.47
C LEU A 235 -17.94 -15.91 -50.59
N LYS A 236 -17.60 -14.94 -49.73
CA LYS A 236 -16.51 -15.10 -48.77
C LYS A 236 -16.82 -16.26 -47.81
N PRO A 237 -15.88 -17.20 -47.59
CA PRO A 237 -16.01 -18.23 -46.57
C PRO A 237 -16.34 -17.58 -45.22
N LYS A 238 -17.46 -17.98 -44.62
CA LYS A 238 -17.84 -17.53 -43.27
C LYS A 238 -17.22 -18.49 -42.26
N ARG A 239 -16.65 -17.94 -41.18
CA ARG A 239 -16.22 -18.74 -40.03
C ARG A 239 -17.44 -19.49 -39.50
N ALA A 240 -17.28 -20.77 -39.15
CA ALA A 240 -18.32 -21.51 -38.45
C ALA A 240 -18.74 -20.70 -37.20
N PRO A 241 -20.04 -20.61 -36.87
CA PRO A 241 -20.47 -19.95 -35.64
C PRO A 241 -19.83 -20.67 -34.47
N GLN A 242 -18.81 -20.06 -33.87
CA GLN A 242 -18.28 -20.54 -32.61
C GLN A 242 -19.39 -20.34 -31.59
N GLN A 243 -19.89 -21.44 -31.00
CA GLN A 243 -20.79 -21.37 -29.85
C GLN A 243 -20.16 -20.41 -28.86
N ALA A 244 -20.85 -19.30 -28.58
CA ALA A 244 -20.42 -18.31 -27.63
C ALA A 244 -20.31 -19.00 -26.27
N VAL A 245 -19.11 -19.42 -25.91
CA VAL A 245 -18.77 -19.66 -24.51
C VAL A 245 -18.74 -18.26 -23.91
N GLU A 246 -19.88 -17.82 -23.40
CA GLU A 246 -20.01 -16.66 -22.52
C GLU A 246 -19.19 -16.97 -21.27
N ALA A 247 -17.89 -16.77 -21.36
CA ALA A 247 -17.06 -16.56 -20.18
C ALA A 247 -17.28 -15.12 -19.77
N ASP A 248 -18.41 -14.90 -19.09
CA ASP A 248 -18.70 -13.75 -18.27
C ASP A 248 -17.53 -13.56 -17.30
N CYS A 249 -16.66 -12.63 -17.65
CA CYS A 249 -15.61 -12.15 -16.77
C CYS A 249 -15.65 -10.63 -16.84
N ASP A 250 -16.65 -10.09 -16.14
CA ASP A 250 -16.58 -8.79 -15.47
C ASP A 250 -15.17 -8.59 -14.91
N ASP A 251 -14.37 -7.82 -15.64
CA ASP A 251 -13.13 -7.22 -15.15
C ASP A 251 -13.26 -5.72 -15.42
N GLU A 252 -14.07 -5.09 -14.58
CA GLU A 252 -14.02 -3.67 -14.25
C GLU A 252 -12.59 -3.33 -13.79
N ASN A 253 -11.68 -3.13 -14.74
CA ASN A 253 -10.52 -2.29 -14.53
C ASN A 253 -10.04 -1.69 -15.85
N GLY A 254 -10.71 -0.61 -16.23
CA GLY A 254 -10.22 0.29 -17.27
C GLY A 254 -8.85 0.85 -16.89
N SER A 255 -7.81 0.27 -17.48
CA SER A 255 -6.53 0.96 -17.66
C SER A 255 -6.34 1.15 -19.15
N GLY A 256 -6.78 2.32 -19.62
CA GLY A 256 -6.57 2.78 -20.98
C GLY A 256 -5.08 2.97 -21.23
N LEU A 257 -4.47 2.00 -21.90
CA LEU A 257 -3.22 2.20 -22.64
C LEU A 257 -3.56 2.99 -23.90
N VAL A 258 -3.52 4.32 -23.78
CA VAL A 258 -3.46 5.22 -24.94
C VAL A 258 -2.07 5.02 -25.54
N ALA A 259 -2.01 4.32 -26.67
CA ALA A 259 -0.82 4.26 -27.50
C ALA A 259 -0.66 5.63 -28.18
N GLU A 260 0.12 6.50 -27.56
CA GLU A 260 0.47 7.80 -28.12
C GLU A 260 1.69 7.65 -29.04
N GLY A 261 1.49 7.99 -30.31
CA GLY A 261 2.46 8.64 -31.18
C GLY A 261 3.78 7.93 -31.44
N VAL A 262 3.80 7.06 -32.46
CA VAL A 262 5.03 6.82 -33.24
C VAL A 262 5.29 8.10 -34.04
N ASP A 263 6.18 8.94 -33.52
CA ASP A 263 6.63 10.13 -34.22
C ASP A 263 7.63 9.73 -35.31
N LYS A 264 7.28 10.12 -36.53
CA LYS A 264 7.91 9.71 -37.78
C LYS A 264 8.95 10.78 -38.11
N GLN A 265 10.19 10.61 -37.68
CA GLN A 265 11.29 11.48 -38.09
C GLN A 265 11.87 11.00 -39.43
N GLU A 266 11.24 11.44 -40.51
CA GLU A 266 11.82 11.48 -41.86
C GLU A 266 12.55 12.82 -42.03
N HIS A 267 13.87 12.82 -41.97
CA HIS A 267 14.81 13.78 -42.59
C HIS A 267 16.18 13.10 -42.53
N GLY A 268 17.03 13.01 -43.53
CA GLY A 268 17.06 13.54 -44.89
C GLY A 268 18.47 13.28 -45.41
N SER A 269 18.53 12.84 -46.66
CA SER A 269 19.67 12.66 -47.57
C SER A 269 20.91 13.58 -47.38
N SER A 270 22.10 12.99 -47.48
CA SER A 270 23.23 13.43 -48.35
C SER A 270 24.36 12.41 -48.22
N SER A 271 24.76 11.74 -49.31
CA SER A 271 25.92 12.09 -50.16
C SER A 271 27.20 12.29 -49.33
N SER A 272 28.31 11.59 -49.55
CA SER A 272 28.96 11.33 -50.83
C SER A 272 30.15 10.35 -50.67
N GLU A 273 30.45 9.68 -51.78
CA GLU A 273 31.73 9.13 -52.28
C GLU A 273 33.01 9.31 -51.44
N SER A 274 33.86 8.27 -51.34
CA SER A 274 35.03 8.10 -52.22
C SER A 274 35.96 6.95 -51.79
N SER A 275 36.42 6.18 -52.78
CA SER A 275 37.75 5.53 -52.93
C SER A 275 38.13 4.38 -51.98
N ASP A 276 38.29 3.15 -52.45
CA ASP A 276 39.29 2.55 -53.37
C ASP A 276 40.42 1.84 -52.59
N GLU A 277 40.69 0.61 -53.02
CA GLU A 277 41.97 -0.15 -53.06
C GLU A 277 42.88 -0.21 -51.81
N GLU A 278 43.16 -1.41 -51.29
CA GLU A 278 44.39 -2.15 -51.64
C GLU A 278 44.48 -3.52 -50.92
N ASN A 279 45.12 -4.45 -51.62
CA ASN A 279 45.50 -5.82 -51.26
C ASN A 279 46.25 -5.96 -49.92
N VAL A 280 46.05 -7.09 -49.24
CA VAL A 280 47.11 -8.08 -48.90
C VAL A 280 46.53 -9.49 -48.98
#